data_AF-A0A952RIX1-F1
#
_entry.id   AF-A0A952RIX1-F1
#
_cell.length_a   1.000
_cell.length_b   1.000
_cell.length_c   1.000
_cell.angle_alpha   90.00
_cell.angle_beta   90.00
_cell.angle_gamma   90.00
#
_symmetry.space_group_name_H-M   'P 1'
#
loop_
_entity.id
_entity.type
_entity.pdbx_description
1 polymer ?
#
loop_
_entity_poly.entity_id
_entity_poly.type
_entity_poly.pdbx_seq_one_letter_code
_entity_poly.pdbx_strand_id
1 'polypeptide(L)'
;MASLRRRVPVGALLAVGLGVVIACGDPDHDEDDTQFRQDVIWCEEAVARLSECCGATFEPSVVECRHYYSKDTGCGTTEVNRVDPAFTIEESRCIHDTSCDRIVQTNVCQRATAAGKARVTSYRSDTVSTTSSSTTSTSGGSSAIGPVCP
;
A
#
# COMPACT_ATOMS: atom_id res chain seq x y z
N MET A 1 78.27 -15.57 -18.51
CA MET A 1 78.34 -16.97 -18.03
C MET A 1 77.64 -17.06 -16.69
N ALA A 2 76.66 -17.98 -16.59
CA ALA A 2 75.91 -18.49 -15.45
C ALA A 2 75.82 -17.71 -14.12
N SER A 3 74.59 -17.45 -13.66
CA SER A 3 74.14 -18.05 -12.40
C SER A 3 72.62 -18.21 -12.35
N LEU A 4 72.25 -19.29 -11.68
CA LEU A 4 70.98 -20.00 -11.63
C LEU A 4 70.32 -19.69 -10.28
N ARG A 5 68.99 -19.56 -10.19
CA ARG A 5 68.12 -20.40 -9.32
C ARG A 5 66.77 -19.75 -9.01
N ARG A 6 65.75 -20.51 -9.43
CA ARG A 6 64.34 -20.51 -9.03
C ARG A 6 64.20 -20.78 -7.53
N ARG A 7 63.30 -20.06 -6.85
CA ARG A 7 62.32 -20.53 -5.84
C ARG A 7 61.67 -19.29 -5.17
N VAL A 8 60.54 -18.85 -5.71
CA VAL A 8 59.62 -17.94 -4.99
C VAL A 8 58.82 -18.81 -4.03
N PRO A 9 58.91 -18.62 -2.70
CA PRO A 9 58.10 -19.37 -1.75
C PRO A 9 56.63 -18.99 -1.93
N VAL A 10 55.84 -20.04 -2.12
CA VAL A 10 54.39 -20.08 -2.00
C VAL A 10 54.01 -19.71 -0.56
N GLY A 11 53.13 -18.73 -0.38
CA GLY A 11 52.63 -18.30 0.93
C GLY A 11 52.13 -16.87 0.86
N ALA A 12 51.01 -16.61 0.18
CA ALA A 12 49.68 -16.62 0.79
C ALA A 12 49.56 -15.55 1.89
N LEU A 13 48.85 -14.47 1.59
CA LEU A 13 47.86 -13.78 2.45
C LEU A 13 47.46 -12.46 1.76
N LEU A 14 46.66 -12.56 0.69
CA LEU A 14 45.76 -11.49 0.31
C LEU A 14 44.62 -11.50 1.33
N ALA A 15 44.74 -10.66 2.36
CA ALA A 15 43.65 -10.36 3.27
C ALA A 15 42.58 -9.58 2.51
N VAL A 16 41.70 -10.31 1.80
CA VAL A 16 40.45 -9.75 1.29
C VAL A 16 39.54 -9.59 2.51
N GLY A 17 39.45 -8.37 3.03
CA GLY A 17 38.43 -8.00 4.00
C GLY A 17 37.07 -8.11 3.33
N LEU A 18 36.38 -9.24 3.55
CA LEU A 18 34.95 -9.34 3.30
C LEU A 18 34.25 -8.52 4.39
N GLY A 19 33.98 -7.26 4.11
CA GLY A 19 32.97 -6.52 4.86
C GLY A 19 31.64 -7.22 4.66
N VAL A 20 31.06 -7.73 5.75
CA VAL A 20 29.68 -8.25 5.75
C VAL A 20 28.78 -7.05 5.47
N VAL A 21 28.39 -6.89 4.21
CA VAL A 21 27.23 -6.09 3.86
C VAL A 21 26.03 -6.79 4.47
N ILE A 22 25.46 -6.21 5.52
CA ILE A 22 24.13 -6.56 6.00
C ILE A 22 23.18 -6.19 4.85
N ALA A 23 22.91 -7.14 3.98
CA ALA A 23 21.86 -7.06 2.97
C ALA A 23 20.51 -7.25 3.69
N CYS A 24 20.02 -6.18 4.31
CA CYS A 24 18.59 -6.04 4.60
C CYS A 24 17.98 -5.33 3.40
N GLY A 25 17.40 -6.08 2.47
CA GLY A 25 16.71 -5.48 1.35
C GLY A 25 16.55 -6.44 0.18
N ASP A 26 15.75 -7.48 0.37
CA ASP A 26 15.01 -8.03 -0.76
C ASP A 26 13.71 -7.21 -0.84
N PRO A 27 13.56 -6.31 -1.83
CA PRO A 27 12.25 -5.83 -2.20
C PRO A 27 11.56 -6.99 -2.92
N ASP A 28 10.80 -7.79 -2.17
CA ASP A 28 9.77 -8.66 -2.73
C ASP A 28 8.76 -7.74 -3.45
N HIS A 29 9.06 -7.44 -4.72
CA HIS A 29 8.11 -6.87 -5.65
C HIS A 29 7.18 -8.01 -6.08
N ASP A 30 6.20 -8.31 -5.24
CA ASP A 30 5.00 -9.01 -5.70
C ASP A 30 4.31 -8.06 -6.70
N GLU A 31 4.53 -8.31 -7.98
CA GLU A 31 3.92 -7.51 -9.05
C GLU A 31 2.39 -7.62 -8.96
N ASP A 32 1.77 -6.44 -8.90
CA ASP A 32 0.36 -6.12 -8.76
C ASP A 32 -0.56 -6.84 -9.78
N ASP A 33 -1.03 -8.05 -9.44
CA ASP A 33 -2.18 -8.71 -10.12
C ASP A 33 -3.55 -8.22 -9.60
N THR A 34 -3.57 -7.21 -8.73
CA THR A 34 -4.78 -6.74 -8.04
C THR A 34 -5.56 -5.66 -8.80
N GLN A 35 -5.12 -5.27 -10.01
CA GLN A 35 -5.77 -4.23 -10.81
C GLN A 35 -7.18 -4.61 -11.28
N PHE A 36 -7.51 -5.91 -11.38
CA PHE A 36 -8.84 -6.39 -11.74
C PHE A 36 -9.71 -6.77 -10.55
N ARG A 37 -9.36 -6.32 -9.33
CA ARG A 37 -10.22 -6.53 -8.17
C ARG A 37 -11.53 -5.76 -8.35
N GLN A 38 -12.62 -6.41 -7.98
CA GLN A 38 -13.97 -5.87 -8.15
C GLN A 38 -14.15 -4.51 -7.45
N ASP A 39 -13.60 -4.32 -6.25
CA ASP A 39 -13.67 -3.06 -5.51
C ASP A 39 -12.91 -1.92 -6.16
N VAL A 40 -11.77 -2.20 -6.82
CA VAL A 40 -11.01 -1.21 -7.61
C VAL A 40 -11.86 -0.73 -8.78
N ILE A 41 -12.39 -1.67 -9.57
CA ILE A 41 -13.22 -1.36 -10.75
C ILE A 41 -14.46 -0.56 -10.36
N TRP A 42 -15.16 -0.96 -9.31
CA TRP A 42 -16.34 -0.23 -8.83
C TRP A 42 -15.98 1.17 -8.32
N CYS A 43 -14.85 1.33 -7.64
CA CYS A 43 -14.37 2.64 -7.19
C CYS A 43 -14.10 3.56 -8.39
N GLU A 44 -13.41 3.07 -9.43
CA GLU A 44 -13.11 3.86 -10.64
C GLU A 44 -14.39 4.27 -11.38
N GLU A 45 -15.35 3.35 -11.52
CA GLU A 45 -16.65 3.64 -12.12
C GLU A 45 -17.43 4.70 -11.31
N ALA A 46 -17.42 4.60 -9.98
CA ALA A 46 -18.04 5.59 -9.11
C ALA A 46 -17.36 6.97 -9.22
N VAL A 47 -16.03 7.02 -9.33
CA VAL A 47 -15.28 8.27 -9.56
C VAL A 47 -15.63 8.90 -10.91
N ALA A 48 -15.72 8.09 -11.98
CA ALA A 48 -16.16 8.57 -13.28
C ALA A 48 -17.58 9.15 -13.20
N ARG A 49 -18.49 8.43 -12.54
CA ARG A 49 -19.88 8.88 -12.34
C ARG A 49 -19.96 10.21 -11.58
N LEU A 50 -19.18 10.36 -10.51
CA LEU A 50 -19.10 11.61 -9.76
C LEU A 50 -18.50 12.75 -10.59
N SER A 51 -17.49 12.47 -11.40
CA SER A 51 -16.92 13.46 -12.32
C SER A 51 -17.96 13.97 -13.32
N GLU A 52 -18.82 13.09 -13.84
CA GLU A 52 -19.92 13.46 -14.73
C GLU A 52 -21.00 14.28 -14.02
N CYS A 53 -21.42 13.86 -12.82
CA CYS A 53 -22.54 14.50 -12.11
C CYS A 53 -22.15 15.82 -11.44
N CYS A 54 -20.93 15.94 -10.92
CA CYS A 54 -20.53 17.00 -10.00
C CYS A 54 -19.68 18.09 -10.64
N GLY A 55 -19.03 17.80 -11.78
CA GLY A 55 -18.12 18.71 -12.45
C GLY A 55 -17.12 19.36 -11.48
N ALA A 56 -17.06 20.69 -11.45
CA ALA A 56 -16.11 21.47 -10.63
C ALA A 56 -16.26 21.30 -9.11
N THR A 57 -17.31 20.63 -8.61
CA THR A 57 -17.51 20.38 -7.17
C THR A 57 -16.94 19.05 -6.68
N PHE A 58 -16.36 18.27 -7.58
CA PHE A 58 -15.68 17.02 -7.29
C PHE A 58 -14.30 17.03 -7.93
N GLU A 59 -13.30 16.57 -7.20
CA GLU A 59 -11.92 16.47 -7.69
C GLU A 59 -11.55 14.98 -7.81
N PRO A 60 -11.62 14.38 -9.02
CA PRO A 60 -11.33 12.95 -9.20
C PRO A 60 -9.90 12.58 -8.78
N SER A 61 -8.95 13.51 -8.95
CA SER A 61 -7.52 13.26 -8.72
C SER A 61 -7.16 12.98 -7.26
N VAL A 62 -8.03 13.33 -6.31
CA VAL A 62 -7.79 13.06 -4.88
C VAL A 62 -8.32 11.71 -4.42
N VAL A 63 -9.03 10.98 -5.28
CA VAL A 63 -9.63 9.68 -4.95
C VAL A 63 -8.67 8.54 -5.28
N GLU A 64 -8.24 7.80 -4.27
CA GLU A 64 -7.40 6.62 -4.41
C GLU A 64 -8.26 5.36 -4.57
N CYS A 65 -8.23 4.74 -5.75
CA CYS A 65 -8.98 3.52 -6.03
C CYS A 65 -8.12 2.26 -6.06
N ARG A 66 -6.80 2.36 -5.88
CA ARG A 66 -5.92 1.18 -5.95
C ARG A 66 -6.02 0.35 -4.69
N HIS A 67 -5.71 -0.93 -4.85
CA HIS A 67 -5.43 -1.83 -3.75
C HIS A 67 -3.99 -2.30 -3.81
N TYR A 68 -3.27 -2.12 -2.70
CA TYR A 68 -1.89 -2.58 -2.56
C TYR A 68 -1.55 -2.83 -1.09
N TYR A 69 -0.45 -3.54 -0.86
CA TYR A 69 0.13 -3.68 0.47
C TYR A 69 1.37 -2.80 0.55
N SER A 70 1.56 -2.08 1.65
CA SER A 70 2.83 -1.44 1.97
C SER A 70 3.43 -2.11 3.20
N LYS A 71 4.74 -2.33 3.19
CA LYS A 71 5.46 -2.98 4.27
C LYS A 71 6.54 -2.04 4.78
N ASP A 72 6.54 -1.81 6.08
CA ASP A 72 7.62 -1.12 6.78
C ASP A 72 8.30 -2.11 7.73
N THR A 73 9.59 -2.35 7.51
CA THR A 73 10.38 -3.28 8.32
C THR A 73 11.41 -2.49 9.12
N GLY A 74 11.08 -2.26 10.39
CA GLY A 74 11.98 -1.65 11.37
C GLY A 74 12.81 -2.69 12.13
N CYS A 75 13.50 -2.26 13.19
CA CYS A 75 14.36 -3.10 14.04
C CYS A 75 13.60 -4.26 14.72
N GLY A 76 13.39 -5.36 13.99
CA GLY A 76 12.74 -6.60 14.49
C GLY A 76 11.21 -6.61 14.40
N THR A 77 10.58 -5.55 13.89
CA THR A 77 9.12 -5.44 13.76
C THR A 77 8.75 -5.13 12.32
N THR A 78 7.85 -5.94 11.77
CA THR A 78 7.27 -5.69 10.45
C THR A 78 5.87 -5.15 10.62
N GLU A 79 5.62 -3.98 10.07
CA GLU A 79 4.28 -3.43 9.88
C GLU A 79 3.86 -3.63 8.42
N VAL A 80 2.71 -4.25 8.21
CA VAL A 80 2.08 -4.42 6.90
C VAL A 80 0.81 -3.62 6.91
N ASN A 81 0.71 -2.65 6.02
CA ASN A 81 -0.49 -1.89 5.77
C ASN A 81 -1.18 -2.44 4.53
N ARG A 82 -2.40 -2.94 4.69
CA ARG A 82 -3.30 -3.18 3.57
C ARG A 82 -3.99 -1.87 3.22
N VAL A 83 -3.83 -1.44 1.98
CA VAL A 83 -4.46 -0.25 1.44
C VAL A 83 -5.56 -0.69 0.48
N ASP A 84 -6.80 -0.29 0.78
CA ASP A 84 -7.99 -0.57 -0.01
C ASP A 84 -8.51 0.72 -0.68
N PRO A 85 -9.29 0.60 -1.78
CA PRO A 85 -9.89 1.75 -2.47
C PRO A 85 -10.64 2.67 -1.51
N ALA A 86 -10.77 3.95 -1.83
CA ALA A 86 -11.46 4.93 -0.99
C ALA A 86 -12.92 4.55 -0.72
N PHE A 87 -13.65 4.11 -1.75
CA PHE A 87 -15.06 3.70 -1.66
C PHE A 87 -15.20 2.19 -1.55
N THR A 88 -16.14 1.70 -0.73
CA THR A 88 -16.43 0.26 -0.69
C THR A 88 -17.21 -0.14 -1.94
N ILE A 89 -17.41 -1.44 -2.14
CA ILE A 89 -18.28 -1.93 -3.23
C ILE A 89 -19.69 -1.38 -3.03
N GLU A 90 -20.20 -1.37 -1.79
CA GLU A 90 -21.54 -0.89 -1.46
C GLU A 90 -21.69 0.61 -1.71
N GLU A 91 -20.70 1.41 -1.30
CA GLU A 91 -20.69 2.85 -1.56
C GLU A 91 -20.63 3.15 -3.06
N SER A 92 -19.76 2.44 -3.78
CA SER A 92 -19.59 2.61 -5.22
C SER A 92 -20.88 2.27 -5.98
N ARG A 93 -21.55 1.18 -5.61
CA ARG A 93 -22.86 0.82 -6.19
C ARG A 93 -23.93 1.85 -5.87
N CYS A 94 -23.97 2.35 -4.64
CA CYS A 94 -24.92 3.39 -4.30
C CYS A 94 -24.69 4.66 -5.14
N ILE A 95 -23.43 5.08 -5.34
CA ILE A 95 -23.09 6.22 -6.20
C ILE A 95 -23.56 5.95 -7.64
N HIS A 96 -23.27 4.76 -8.17
CA HIS A 96 -23.68 4.35 -9.50
C HIS A 96 -25.21 4.40 -9.68
N ASP A 97 -25.96 3.84 -8.73
CA ASP A 97 -27.43 3.70 -8.79
C ASP A 97 -28.17 5.01 -8.47
N THR A 98 -27.49 5.99 -7.85
CA THR A 98 -28.08 7.29 -7.51
C THR A 98 -28.06 8.22 -8.72
N SER A 99 -29.18 8.90 -8.98
CA SER A 99 -29.25 9.89 -10.07
C SER A 99 -28.35 11.11 -9.78
N CYS A 100 -27.81 11.76 -10.81
CA CYS A 100 -26.97 12.95 -10.63
C CYS A 100 -27.69 14.06 -9.84
N ASP A 101 -28.99 14.27 -10.08
CA ASP A 101 -29.78 15.23 -9.31
C ASP A 101 -29.75 14.93 -7.81
N ARG A 102 -29.85 13.66 -7.43
CA ARG A 102 -29.79 13.23 -6.04
C ARG A 102 -28.38 13.32 -5.47
N ILE A 103 -27.36 12.94 -6.24
CA ILE A 103 -25.94 13.08 -5.86
C ILE A 103 -25.63 14.55 -5.50
N VAL A 104 -26.05 15.48 -6.35
CA VAL A 104 -25.84 16.92 -6.14
C VAL A 104 -26.68 17.44 -4.98
N GLN A 105 -27.98 17.13 -4.91
CA GLN A 105 -28.87 17.60 -3.86
C GLN A 105 -28.46 17.13 -2.45
N THR A 106 -27.89 15.93 -2.35
CA THR A 106 -27.53 15.31 -1.07
C THR A 106 -26.08 15.53 -0.69
N ASN A 107 -25.33 16.42 -1.36
CA ASN A 107 -23.96 16.80 -1.00
C ASN A 107 -22.96 15.61 -1.11
N VAL A 108 -23.23 14.64 -2.01
CA VAL A 108 -22.36 13.47 -2.21
C VAL A 108 -21.01 13.91 -2.81
N CYS A 109 -21.00 14.88 -3.74
CA CYS A 109 -19.78 15.35 -4.41
C CYS A 109 -18.70 15.81 -3.42
N GLN A 110 -19.08 16.60 -2.43
CA GLN A 110 -18.19 17.13 -1.40
C GLN A 110 -17.78 16.02 -0.41
N ARG A 111 -18.70 15.13 -0.03
CA ARG A 111 -18.37 13.98 0.84
C ARG A 111 -17.39 13.04 0.15
N ALA A 112 -17.58 12.75 -1.13
CA ALA A 112 -16.71 11.91 -1.91
C ALA A 112 -15.30 12.51 -2.04
N THR A 113 -15.20 13.83 -2.26
CA THR A 113 -13.91 14.53 -2.28
C THR A 113 -13.21 14.45 -0.92
N ALA A 114 -13.94 14.63 0.18
CA ALA A 114 -13.39 14.49 1.51
C ALA A 114 -12.93 13.04 1.79
N ALA A 115 -13.75 12.07 1.40
CA ALA A 115 -13.53 10.63 1.57
C ALA A 115 -12.49 10.02 0.62
N GLY A 116 -11.93 10.80 -0.33
CA GLY A 116 -11.09 10.28 -1.41
C GLY A 116 -9.79 9.58 -0.98
N LYS A 117 -9.44 9.59 0.31
CA LYS A 117 -8.27 8.86 0.80
C LYS A 117 -8.54 7.36 0.88
N ALA A 118 -7.53 6.58 0.54
CA ALA A 118 -7.56 5.13 0.68
C ALA A 118 -7.86 4.70 2.11
N ARG A 119 -8.52 3.55 2.24
CA ARG A 119 -8.76 2.93 3.54
C ARG A 119 -7.55 2.09 3.91
N VAL A 120 -6.98 2.31 5.09
CA VAL A 120 -5.77 1.62 5.54
C VAL A 120 -6.08 0.72 6.73
N THR A 121 -5.64 -0.53 6.66
CA THR A 121 -5.65 -1.49 7.78
C THR A 121 -4.22 -1.95 8.06
N SER A 122 -3.73 -1.71 9.27
CA SER A 122 -2.37 -2.04 9.69
C SER A 122 -2.31 -3.37 10.45
N TYR A 123 -1.30 -4.19 10.16
CA TYR A 123 -0.98 -5.44 10.84
C TYR A 123 0.47 -5.35 11.33
N ARG A 124 0.73 -5.67 12.59
CA ARG A 124 2.10 -5.69 13.15
C ARG A 124 2.50 -7.11 13.52
N SER A 125 3.71 -7.50 13.15
CA SER A 125 4.32 -8.77 13.57
C SER A 125 5.69 -8.49 14.20
N ASP A 126 5.87 -8.91 15.45
CA ASP A 126 7.14 -8.78 16.18
C ASP A 126 7.92 -10.10 16.05
N THR A 127 9.17 -10.02 15.59
CA THR A 127 10.08 -11.18 15.48
C THR A 127 10.77 -11.40 16.82
N VAL A 128 10.03 -11.77 17.86
CA VAL A 128 10.62 -12.24 19.11
C VAL A 128 10.17 -13.67 19.34
N SER A 129 11.08 -14.62 19.17
CA SER A 129 10.89 -16.01 19.57
C SER A 129 10.58 -16.05 21.07
N THR A 130 9.31 -16.15 21.46
CA THR A 130 8.74 -16.90 22.60
C THR A 130 7.26 -16.51 22.77
N THR A 131 6.37 -17.50 22.64
CA THR A 131 4.93 -17.49 22.97
C THR A 131 4.01 -16.57 22.16
N SER A 132 3.23 -17.22 21.30
CA SER A 132 2.09 -16.67 20.55
C SER A 132 1.20 -15.77 21.41
N SER A 133 1.30 -14.47 21.18
CA SER A 133 0.35 -13.48 21.69
C SER A 133 -0.25 -12.75 20.49
N SER A 134 -1.39 -13.24 20.03
CA SER A 134 -2.20 -12.60 19.00
C SER A 134 -2.86 -11.35 19.60
N THR A 135 -2.11 -10.26 19.75
CA THR A 135 -2.70 -8.97 20.07
C THR A 135 -3.18 -8.34 18.77
N THR A 136 -4.47 -8.50 18.49
CA THR A 136 -5.20 -7.67 17.53
C THR A 136 -5.21 -6.24 18.08
N SER A 137 -4.16 -5.50 17.78
CA SER A 137 -4.11 -4.06 18.04
C SER A 137 -4.94 -3.39 16.95
N THR A 138 -6.23 -3.20 17.21
CA THR A 138 -7.08 -2.31 16.42
C THR A 138 -6.63 -0.87 16.69
N SER A 139 -5.47 -0.47 16.16
CA SER A 139 -5.10 0.94 16.10
C SER A 139 -5.95 1.58 15.02
N GLY A 140 -7.02 2.24 15.48
CA GLY A 140 -7.97 2.95 14.65
C GLY A 140 -7.26 3.93 13.71
N GLY A 141 -7.36 3.63 12.43
CA GLY A 141 -7.04 4.52 11.33
C GLY A 141 -8.20 4.64 10.35
N SER A 142 -9.43 4.37 10.78
CA SER A 142 -10.61 4.81 10.02
C SER A 142 -10.65 6.32 10.18
N SER A 143 -10.10 7.06 9.22
CA SER A 143 -10.55 8.43 8.97
C SER A 143 -12.07 8.34 8.84
N ALA A 144 -12.77 8.69 9.93
CA ALA A 144 -14.20 8.57 10.09
C ALA A 144 -14.88 9.64 9.24
N ILE A 145 -14.76 9.48 7.93
CA ILE A 145 -15.56 10.17 6.95
C ILE A 145 -16.75 9.23 6.82
N GLY A 146 -17.90 9.69 7.32
CA GLY A 146 -19.14 8.91 7.25
C GLY A 146 -19.44 8.48 5.81
N PRO A 147 -20.37 7.52 5.62
CA PRO A 147 -20.62 6.93 4.31
C PRO A 147 -20.87 8.02 3.26
N VAL A 148 -20.23 7.88 2.11
CA VAL A 148 -20.34 8.87 1.01
C VAL A 148 -21.79 8.92 0.50
N CYS A 149 -22.46 7.79 0.53
CA CYS A 149 -23.85 7.62 0.18
C CYS A 149 -24.77 7.63 1.41
N PRO A 150 -25.95 8.28 1.34
CA PRO A 150 -26.92 8.35 2.43
C PRO A 150 -27.61 7.00 2.74
#